data_AF-A0A370TH15-F1
#
_entry.id   AF-A0A370TH15-F1
#
_cell.length_a   1.000
_cell.length_b   1.000
_cell.length_c   1.000
_cell.angle_alpha   90.00
_cell.angle_beta   90.00
_cell.angle_gamma   90.00
#
_symmetry.space_group_name_H-M   'P 1'
#
loop_
_entity.id
_entity.type
_entity.pdbx_description
1 polymer ?
#
loop_
_entity_poly.entity_id
_entity_poly.type
_entity_poly.pdbx_seq_one_letter_code
_entity_poly.pdbx_strand_id
1 'polypeptide(L)'
;MLQAHCKKLTEEGRASNCRLFLTDMCQLLNSLSIWASDDGTGSNLTSTQRVAESCFLRARLQDLERNLEKAVGECLKEMRDTLAENIFENFEGVVQQAVAEATTTATRWGDRNNGGFYWATYKALCRRNGVFTNGAGAHDLNLQLTEPIIKGLANNWEKAFARRLPTVLQSFSRQSKSLLLNFHHEIETRSMQKGVGVAGLTMLGQQLRNYEGLFMNLTHQIVELINQSQRDANREFTPVVASWLSSPYEYCAAEVGQGKSYQPNFSYPE
;
A
#
# COMPACT_ATOMS: atom_id res chain seq x y z
N MET A 1 8.01 18.00 5.98
CA MET A 1 8.56 17.06 6.98
C MET A 1 7.88 15.69 6.98
N LEU A 2 6.55 15.60 6.79
CA LEU A 2 5.80 14.32 6.71
C LEU A 2 6.27 13.36 5.61
N GLN A 3 6.51 13.85 4.38
CA GLN A 3 7.05 13.03 3.29
C GLN A 3 8.43 12.42 3.60
N ALA A 4 9.28 13.13 4.34
CA ALA A 4 10.62 12.66 4.69
C ALA A 4 10.58 11.59 5.78
N HIS A 5 9.70 11.75 6.77
CA HIS A 5 9.51 10.79 7.86
C HIS A 5 8.82 9.49 7.37
N CYS A 6 7.78 9.62 6.54
CA CYS A 6 7.12 8.46 5.92
C CYS A 6 8.04 7.71 4.96
N LYS A 7 8.88 8.41 4.18
CA LYS A 7 9.94 7.76 3.38
C LYS A 7 10.93 7.00 4.25
N LYS A 8 11.41 7.61 5.34
CA LYS A 8 12.43 7.00 6.22
C LYS A 8 11.94 5.73 6.91
N LEU A 9 10.72 5.73 7.46
CA LEU A 9 10.13 4.54 8.09
C LEU A 9 9.90 3.40 7.09
N THR A 10 9.54 3.75 5.86
CA THR A 10 9.27 2.80 4.77
C THR A 10 10.58 2.23 4.20
N GLU A 11 11.64 3.02 4.13
CA GLU A 11 12.99 2.59 3.74
C GLU A 11 13.61 1.66 4.78
N GLU A 12 13.50 1.96 6.07
CA GLU A 12 14.06 1.13 7.14
C GLU A 12 13.40 -0.25 7.20
N GLY A 13 12.07 -0.32 7.06
CA GLY A 13 11.32 -1.58 7.00
C GLY A 13 11.62 -2.41 5.74
N ARG A 14 11.64 -1.77 4.55
CA ARG A 14 12.02 -2.44 3.29
C ARG A 14 13.45 -2.94 3.32
N ALA A 15 14.38 -2.13 3.83
CA ALA A 15 15.77 -2.52 3.93
C ALA A 15 15.98 -3.65 4.94
N SER A 16 15.22 -3.68 6.04
CA SER A 16 15.26 -4.79 7.01
C SER A 16 14.78 -6.09 6.39
N ASN A 17 13.67 -6.07 5.65
CA ASN A 17 13.13 -7.24 4.99
C ASN A 17 14.01 -7.73 3.83
N CYS A 18 14.57 -6.81 3.04
CA CYS A 18 15.59 -7.16 2.04
C CYS A 18 16.86 -7.74 2.68
N ARG A 19 17.28 -7.22 3.84
CA ARG A 19 18.41 -7.78 4.61
C ARG A 19 18.09 -9.18 5.12
N LEU A 20 16.89 -9.43 5.63
CA LEU A 20 16.47 -10.78 6.04
C LEU A 20 16.48 -11.73 4.86
N PHE A 21 15.86 -11.36 3.74
CA PHE A 21 15.88 -12.16 2.50
C PHE A 21 17.32 -12.46 2.01
N LEU A 22 18.18 -11.44 1.93
CA LEU A 22 19.57 -11.61 1.51
C LEU A 22 20.37 -12.45 2.51
N THR A 23 20.09 -12.31 3.81
CA THR A 23 20.74 -13.11 4.86
C THR A 23 20.34 -14.58 4.74
N ASP A 24 19.05 -14.85 4.50
CA ASP A 24 18.53 -16.21 4.31
C ASP A 24 19.04 -16.82 2.99
N MET A 25 19.18 -16.02 1.92
CA MET A 25 19.85 -16.45 0.68
C MET A 25 21.33 -16.73 0.88
N CYS A 26 22.05 -15.90 1.63
CA CYS A 26 23.45 -16.12 1.98
C CYS A 26 23.62 -17.39 2.84
N GLN A 27 22.69 -17.67 3.74
CA GLN A 27 22.68 -18.91 4.52
C GLN A 27 22.44 -20.14 3.62
N LEU A 28 21.55 -20.03 2.62
CA LEU A 28 21.37 -21.07 1.61
C LEU A 28 22.65 -21.29 0.80
N LEU A 29 23.27 -20.22 0.30
CA LEU A 29 24.53 -20.28 -0.45
C LEU A 29 25.66 -20.90 0.38
N ASN A 30 25.74 -20.56 1.67
CA ASN A 30 26.69 -21.18 2.59
C ASN A 30 26.38 -22.66 2.80
N SER A 31 25.11 -23.03 2.98
CA SER A 31 24.73 -24.44 3.10
C SER A 31 25.09 -25.22 1.83
N LEU A 32 24.78 -24.69 0.64
CA LEU A 32 25.11 -25.30 -0.66
C LEU A 32 26.62 -25.33 -0.92
N SER A 33 27.37 -24.34 -0.44
CA SER A 33 28.83 -24.32 -0.48
C SER A 33 29.43 -25.39 0.44
N ILE A 34 28.81 -25.63 1.60
CA ILE A 34 29.20 -26.73 2.51
C ILE A 34 28.86 -28.08 1.86
N TRP A 35 27.70 -28.22 1.20
CA TRP A 35 27.36 -29.41 0.39
C TRP A 35 28.34 -29.68 -0.77
N ALA A 36 28.91 -28.63 -1.35
CA ALA A 36 29.96 -28.74 -2.37
C ALA A 36 31.34 -29.04 -1.75
N SER A 37 31.48 -28.81 -0.45
CA SER A 37 32.66 -29.15 0.35
C SER A 37 32.53 -30.59 0.85
N ASP A 38 33.66 -31.26 1.04
CA ASP A 38 33.72 -32.71 1.16
C ASP A 38 33.42 -33.18 2.60
N ASP A 39 32.19 -33.63 2.87
CA ASP A 39 31.78 -34.10 4.20
C ASP A 39 32.13 -35.58 4.45
N GLY A 40 32.98 -36.18 3.61
CA GLY A 40 33.52 -37.54 3.83
C GLY A 40 32.50 -38.68 3.74
N THR A 41 31.25 -38.40 3.35
CA THR A 41 30.16 -39.38 3.28
C THR A 41 29.61 -39.52 1.86
N GLY A 42 30.44 -40.05 0.97
CA GLY A 42 29.95 -40.85 -0.17
C GLY A 42 29.31 -40.10 -1.35
N SER A 43 30.12 -39.41 -2.14
CA SER A 43 30.12 -39.64 -3.59
C SER A 43 31.51 -39.26 -4.12
N ASN A 44 32.21 -40.20 -4.75
CA ASN A 44 33.49 -39.95 -5.41
C ASN A 44 33.25 -39.16 -6.71
N LEU A 45 32.72 -37.94 -6.60
CA LEU A 45 32.75 -36.99 -7.71
C LEU A 45 34.22 -36.64 -7.94
N THR A 46 34.72 -36.95 -9.13
CA THR A 46 36.01 -36.45 -9.58
C THR A 46 36.01 -34.92 -9.51
N SER A 47 37.19 -34.30 -9.35
CA SER A 47 37.32 -32.83 -9.30
C SER A 47 36.59 -32.14 -10.46
N THR A 48 36.66 -32.73 -11.67
CA THR A 48 35.95 -32.27 -12.87
C THR A 48 34.42 -32.35 -12.74
N GLN A 49 33.88 -33.41 -12.13
CA GLN A 49 32.44 -33.54 -11.90
C GLN A 49 31.94 -32.58 -10.81
N ARG A 50 32.75 -32.32 -9.76
CA ARG A 50 32.43 -31.28 -8.76
C ARG A 50 32.32 -29.91 -9.41
N VAL A 51 33.30 -29.53 -10.23
CA VAL A 51 33.28 -28.25 -10.96
C VAL A 51 32.05 -28.15 -11.88
N ALA A 52 31.69 -29.23 -12.58
CA ALA A 52 30.53 -29.25 -13.45
C ALA A 52 29.20 -29.07 -12.69
N GLU A 53 29.03 -29.71 -11.53
CA GLU A 53 27.83 -29.55 -10.70
C GLU A 53 27.76 -28.17 -10.05
N SER A 54 28.89 -27.63 -9.56
CA SER A 54 28.94 -26.25 -9.05
C SER A 54 28.60 -25.22 -10.14
N CYS A 55 29.10 -25.41 -11.37
CA CYS A 55 28.76 -24.55 -12.50
C CYS A 55 27.26 -24.62 -12.85
N PHE A 56 26.67 -25.82 -12.87
CA PHE A 56 25.25 -26.01 -13.13
C PHE A 56 24.38 -25.33 -12.06
N LEU A 57 24.64 -25.62 -10.78
CA LEU A 57 23.90 -25.03 -9.67
C LEU A 57 23.97 -23.52 -9.70
N ARG A 58 25.16 -22.95 -9.92
CA ARG A 58 25.33 -21.50 -10.05
C ARG A 58 24.53 -20.92 -11.20
N ALA A 59 24.51 -21.57 -12.36
CA ALA A 59 23.73 -21.11 -13.51
C ALA A 59 22.22 -21.13 -13.23
N ARG A 60 21.71 -22.21 -12.64
CA ARG A 60 20.30 -22.35 -12.26
C ARG A 60 19.88 -21.34 -11.19
N LEU A 61 20.77 -21.05 -10.24
CA LEU A 61 20.53 -20.06 -9.20
C LEU A 61 20.48 -18.65 -9.78
N GLN A 62 21.37 -18.33 -10.73
CA GLN A 62 21.30 -17.07 -11.48
C GLN A 62 20.02 -16.95 -12.32
N ASP A 63 19.55 -18.05 -12.91
CA ASP A 63 18.26 -18.08 -13.63
C ASP A 63 17.09 -17.79 -12.67
N LEU A 64 17.07 -18.43 -11.49
CA LEU A 64 16.06 -18.20 -10.47
C LEU A 64 16.05 -16.73 -10.00
N GLU A 65 17.23 -16.17 -9.69
CA GLU A 65 17.38 -14.78 -9.26
C GLU A 65 16.82 -13.80 -10.29
N ARG A 66 17.21 -13.94 -11.56
CA ARG A 66 16.70 -13.10 -12.66
C ARG A 66 15.18 -13.19 -12.82
N ASN A 67 14.63 -14.41 -12.71
CA ASN A 67 13.19 -14.62 -12.86
C ASN A 67 12.40 -14.05 -11.68
N LEU A 68 12.92 -14.16 -10.45
CA LEU A 68 12.30 -13.54 -9.28
C LEU A 68 12.37 -12.01 -9.36
N GLU A 69 13.49 -11.44 -9.78
CA GLU A 69 13.63 -10.00 -9.99
C GLU A 69 12.63 -9.48 -11.04
N LYS A 70 12.49 -10.22 -12.15
CA LYS A 70 11.47 -9.92 -13.16
C LYS A 70 10.05 -9.98 -12.59
N ALA A 71 9.71 -11.02 -11.83
CA ALA A 71 8.40 -11.15 -11.19
C ALA A 71 8.11 -10.00 -10.21
N VAL A 72 9.11 -9.54 -9.46
CA VAL A 72 9.00 -8.33 -8.62
C VAL A 72 8.75 -7.10 -9.48
N GLY A 73 9.48 -6.94 -10.59
CA GLY A 73 9.30 -5.82 -11.52
C GLY A 73 7.89 -5.76 -12.13
N GLU A 74 7.36 -6.91 -12.55
CA GLU A 74 6.00 -7.06 -13.09
C GLU A 74 4.95 -6.74 -12.02
N CYS A 75 5.08 -7.30 -10.81
CA CYS A 75 4.19 -7.01 -9.69
C CYS A 75 4.16 -5.51 -9.35
N LEU A 76 5.32 -4.87 -9.24
CA LEU A 76 5.40 -3.43 -8.95
C LEU A 76 4.80 -2.58 -10.08
N LYS A 77 4.95 -3.01 -11.33
CA LYS A 77 4.32 -2.34 -12.47
C LYS A 77 2.80 -2.44 -12.38
N GLU A 78 2.26 -3.64 -12.20
CA GLU A 78 0.80 -3.85 -12.09
C GLU A 78 0.19 -3.11 -10.89
N MET A 79 0.89 -3.03 -9.76
CA MET A 79 0.46 -2.24 -8.62
C MET A 79 0.39 -0.74 -8.95
N ARG A 80 1.41 -0.20 -9.64
CA ARG A 80 1.41 1.21 -10.06
C ARG A 80 0.31 1.49 -11.07
N ASP A 81 0.14 0.63 -12.06
CA ASP A 81 -0.89 0.78 -13.09
C ASP A 81 -2.29 0.74 -12.46
N THR A 82 -2.51 -0.18 -11.50
CA THR A 82 -3.76 -0.24 -10.71
C THR A 82 -4.05 1.05 -9.97
N LEU A 83 -3.04 1.66 -9.34
CA LEU A 83 -3.21 2.94 -8.62
C LEU A 83 -3.45 4.11 -9.57
N ALA A 84 -2.77 4.14 -10.71
CA ALA A 84 -2.98 5.15 -11.75
C ALA A 84 -4.42 5.14 -12.26
N GLU A 85 -4.86 4.00 -12.79
CA GLU A 85 -6.17 3.82 -13.42
C GLU A 85 -7.33 4.06 -12.46
N ASN A 86 -7.21 3.62 -11.20
CA ASN A 86 -8.35 3.63 -10.27
C ASN A 86 -8.31 4.85 -9.36
N ILE A 87 -7.15 5.35 -8.95
CA ILE A 87 -7.06 6.48 -8.02
C ILE A 87 -6.71 7.77 -8.75
N PHE A 88 -5.52 7.84 -9.35
CA PHE A 88 -4.97 9.12 -9.81
C PHE A 88 -5.73 9.73 -10.99
N GLU A 89 -6.14 8.92 -11.98
CA GLU A 89 -6.88 9.41 -13.15
C GLU A 89 -8.28 9.92 -12.81
N ASN A 90 -8.90 9.38 -11.75
CA ASN A 90 -10.25 9.79 -11.32
C ASN A 90 -10.23 10.94 -10.30
N PHE A 91 -9.08 11.19 -9.68
CA PHE A 91 -8.97 12.10 -8.55
C PHE A 91 -9.35 13.54 -8.94
N GLU A 92 -8.86 14.02 -10.08
CA GLU A 92 -9.12 15.39 -10.54
C GLU A 92 -10.62 15.64 -10.78
N GLY A 93 -11.29 14.71 -11.48
CA GLY A 93 -12.73 14.82 -11.74
C GLY A 93 -13.56 14.84 -10.46
N VAL A 94 -13.21 14.00 -9.48
CA VAL A 94 -13.88 13.97 -8.17
C VAL A 94 -13.65 15.27 -7.40
N VAL A 95 -12.44 15.83 -7.43
CA VAL A 95 -12.14 17.12 -6.79
C VAL A 95 -12.93 18.25 -7.45
N GLN A 96 -13.00 18.30 -8.79
CA GLN A 96 -13.78 19.30 -9.50
C GLN A 96 -15.27 19.24 -9.14
N GLN A 97 -15.83 18.04 -9.04
CA GLN A 97 -17.21 17.86 -8.57
C GLN A 97 -17.39 18.34 -7.12
N ALA A 98 -16.48 17.98 -6.22
CA ALA A 98 -16.53 18.43 -4.83
C ALA A 98 -16.46 19.96 -4.71
N VAL A 99 -15.63 20.61 -5.52
CA VAL A 99 -15.53 22.08 -5.59
C VAL A 99 -16.84 22.70 -6.07
N ALA A 100 -17.49 22.13 -7.09
CA ALA A 100 -18.78 22.60 -7.58
C ALA A 100 -19.89 22.47 -6.53
N GLU A 101 -19.84 21.43 -5.68
CA GLU A 101 -20.80 21.20 -4.61
C GLU A 101 -20.50 22.01 -3.33
N ALA A 102 -19.25 22.42 -3.11
CA ALA A 102 -18.78 23.07 -1.88
C ALA A 102 -19.59 24.31 -1.50
N THR A 103 -19.83 25.23 -2.45
CA THR A 103 -20.60 26.46 -2.20
C THR A 103 -22.04 26.15 -1.80
N THR A 104 -22.66 25.17 -2.46
CA THR A 104 -24.03 24.75 -2.15
C THR A 104 -24.10 24.13 -0.75
N THR A 105 -23.13 23.28 -0.41
CA THR A 105 -23.01 22.69 0.94
C THR A 105 -22.85 23.76 2.00
N ALA A 106 -21.95 24.73 1.80
CA ALA A 106 -21.72 25.82 2.74
C ALA A 106 -22.96 26.72 2.93
N THR A 107 -23.68 27.01 1.84
CA THR A 107 -24.91 27.83 1.87
C THR A 107 -26.01 27.16 2.70
N ARG A 108 -26.14 25.83 2.61
CA ARG A 108 -27.13 25.07 3.39
C ARG A 108 -26.93 25.17 4.90
N TRP A 109 -25.71 25.44 5.37
CA TRP A 109 -25.46 25.60 6.80
C TRP A 109 -26.21 26.79 7.41
N GLY A 110 -26.47 27.84 6.61
CA GLY A 110 -27.25 29.01 7.03
C GLY A 110 -28.75 28.91 6.72
N ASP A 111 -29.18 27.95 5.91
CA ASP A 111 -30.57 27.83 5.46
C ASP A 111 -31.44 27.09 6.50
N ARG A 112 -32.12 27.88 7.33
CA ARG A 112 -32.99 27.39 8.40
C ARG A 112 -34.15 26.52 7.92
N ASN A 113 -34.63 26.70 6.69
CA ASN A 113 -35.78 25.95 6.17
C ASN A 113 -35.37 24.57 5.65
N ASN A 114 -34.09 24.40 5.30
CA ASN A 114 -33.54 23.17 4.74
C ASN A 114 -32.56 22.46 5.70
N GLY A 115 -32.80 22.57 7.02
CA GLY A 115 -32.03 21.84 8.03
C GLY A 115 -30.72 22.50 8.46
N GLY A 116 -30.46 23.75 8.05
CA GLY A 116 -29.32 24.55 8.48
C GLY A 116 -29.37 24.97 9.96
N PHE A 117 -28.28 25.52 10.46
CA PHE A 117 -28.06 25.83 11.87
C PHE A 117 -28.67 27.18 12.29
N TYR A 118 -29.12 27.27 13.54
CA TYR A 118 -29.36 28.58 14.16
C TYR A 118 -28.05 29.37 14.22
N TRP A 119 -28.10 30.69 14.09
CA TRP A 119 -26.91 31.54 14.13
C TRP A 119 -26.00 31.26 15.34
N ALA A 120 -26.57 31.11 16.54
CA ALA A 120 -25.79 30.79 17.74
C ALA A 120 -25.03 29.45 17.62
N THR A 121 -25.65 28.44 17.00
CA THR A 121 -25.05 27.12 16.75
C THR A 121 -23.99 27.19 15.64
N TYR A 122 -24.29 27.88 14.54
CA TYR A 122 -23.34 28.08 13.44
C TYR A 122 -22.10 28.86 13.91
N LYS A 123 -22.29 29.90 14.72
CA LYS A 123 -21.20 30.66 15.35
C LYS A 123 -20.37 29.80 16.30
N ALA A 124 -21.01 28.91 17.07
CA ALA A 124 -20.30 27.96 17.92
C ALA A 124 -19.48 26.95 17.11
N LEU A 125 -19.99 26.48 15.97
CA LEU A 125 -19.27 25.64 15.02
C LEU A 125 -18.03 26.36 14.47
N CYS A 126 -18.18 27.59 13.99
CA CYS A 126 -17.06 28.39 13.49
C CYS A 126 -15.97 28.60 14.57
N ARG A 127 -16.37 28.96 15.80
CA ARG A 127 -15.42 29.11 16.92
C ARG A 127 -14.66 27.83 17.30
N ARG A 128 -15.16 26.67 16.87
CA ARG A 128 -14.59 25.35 17.15
C ARG A 128 -14.08 24.68 15.87
N ASN A 129 -13.67 25.48 14.89
CA ASN A 129 -13.09 25.03 13.62
C ASN A 129 -13.97 24.02 12.87
N GLY A 130 -15.28 24.24 12.88
CA GLY A 130 -16.26 23.43 12.14
C GLY A 130 -16.71 22.16 12.85
N VAL A 131 -16.25 21.88 14.08
CA VAL A 131 -16.63 20.66 14.83
C VAL A 131 -17.34 21.02 16.13
N PHE A 132 -18.59 20.58 16.29
CA PHE A 132 -19.38 20.86 17.48
C PHE A 132 -20.41 19.77 17.76
N THR A 133 -20.57 19.40 19.03
CA THR A 133 -21.61 18.46 19.48
C THR A 133 -22.66 19.21 20.31
N ASN A 134 -23.93 18.97 20.01
CA ASN A 134 -25.07 19.49 20.78
C ASN A 134 -26.11 18.38 21.03
N GLY A 135 -27.26 18.74 21.60
CA GLY A 135 -28.34 17.77 21.89
C GLY A 135 -28.94 17.10 20.64
N ALA A 136 -28.66 17.60 19.44
CA ALA A 136 -29.06 16.98 18.17
C ALA A 136 -27.97 16.07 17.57
N GLY A 137 -26.77 16.03 18.16
CA GLY A 137 -25.67 15.15 17.72
C GLY A 137 -24.35 15.88 17.47
N ALA A 138 -23.39 15.15 16.91
CA ALA A 138 -22.11 15.67 16.46
C ALA A 138 -22.23 16.26 15.06
N HIS A 139 -21.67 17.45 14.86
CA HIS A 139 -21.67 18.18 13.60
C HIS A 139 -20.23 18.46 13.19
N ASP A 140 -19.89 18.12 11.94
CA ASP A 140 -18.57 18.35 11.35
C ASP A 140 -18.74 18.95 9.95
N LEU A 141 -18.50 20.26 9.84
CA LEU A 141 -18.60 20.99 8.57
C LEU A 141 -17.45 20.64 7.62
N ASN A 142 -16.28 20.31 8.16
CA ASN A 142 -15.13 19.92 7.36
C ASN A 142 -15.40 18.57 6.70
N LEU A 143 -15.98 17.62 7.45
CA LEU A 143 -16.38 16.32 6.93
C LEU A 143 -17.41 16.47 5.81
N GLN A 144 -18.42 17.33 5.97
CA GLN A 144 -19.43 17.60 4.94
C GLN A 144 -18.83 18.11 3.62
N LEU A 145 -17.76 18.91 3.68
CA LEU A 145 -17.06 19.37 2.47
C LEU A 145 -16.15 18.31 1.86
N THR A 146 -15.63 17.38 2.65
CA THR A 146 -14.85 16.24 2.14
C THR A 146 -15.70 15.06 1.67
N GLU A 147 -16.96 15.00 2.08
CA GLU A 147 -17.85 13.88 1.79
C GLU A 147 -18.01 13.59 0.29
N PRO A 148 -18.16 14.59 -0.62
CA PRO A 148 -18.20 14.34 -2.05
C PRO A 148 -16.91 13.68 -2.58
N ILE A 149 -15.75 14.05 -2.03
CA ILE A 149 -14.46 13.44 -2.40
C ILE A 149 -14.43 11.97 -1.95
N ILE A 150 -14.79 11.72 -0.70
CA ILE A 150 -14.80 10.38 -0.11
C ILE A 150 -15.77 9.47 -0.89
N LYS A 151 -16.99 9.95 -1.18
CA LYS A 151 -18.00 9.20 -1.93
C LYS A 151 -17.59 8.97 -3.38
N GLY A 152 -17.04 9.99 -4.04
CA GLY A 152 -16.59 9.90 -5.43
C GLY A 152 -15.44 8.90 -5.61
N LEU A 153 -14.56 8.80 -4.63
CA LEU A 153 -13.45 7.84 -4.65
C LEU A 153 -13.83 6.45 -4.16
N ALA A 154 -14.85 6.29 -3.32
CA ALA A 154 -15.15 5.05 -2.59
C ALA A 154 -15.13 3.79 -3.46
N ASN A 155 -15.78 3.81 -4.63
CA ASN A 155 -15.87 2.64 -5.51
C ASN A 155 -14.51 2.26 -6.11
N ASN A 156 -13.77 3.25 -6.64
CA ASN A 156 -12.46 3.00 -7.21
C ASN A 156 -11.41 2.68 -6.14
N TRP A 157 -11.59 3.24 -4.94
CA TRP A 157 -10.79 2.97 -3.76
C TRP A 157 -10.92 1.52 -3.32
N GLU A 158 -12.15 1.03 -3.16
CA GLU A 158 -12.43 -0.39 -2.87
C GLU A 158 -11.81 -1.28 -3.95
N LYS A 159 -12.05 -0.96 -5.22
CA LYS A 159 -11.54 -1.74 -6.34
C LYS A 159 -10.01 -1.83 -6.33
N ALA A 160 -9.30 -0.73 -6.07
CA ALA A 160 -7.85 -0.71 -6.00
C ALA A 160 -7.32 -1.49 -4.79
N PHE A 161 -7.79 -1.14 -3.59
CA PHE A 161 -7.17 -1.59 -2.33
C PHE A 161 -7.73 -2.90 -1.78
N ALA A 162 -9.03 -3.17 -1.94
CA ALA A 162 -9.65 -4.39 -1.43
C ALA A 162 -9.60 -5.55 -2.42
N ARG A 163 -9.43 -5.28 -3.72
CA ARG A 163 -9.52 -6.30 -4.78
C ARG A 163 -8.27 -6.41 -5.62
N ARG A 164 -7.90 -5.37 -6.37
CA ARG A 164 -6.85 -5.44 -7.41
C ARG A 164 -5.46 -5.62 -6.82
N LEU A 165 -5.04 -4.77 -5.88
CA LEU A 165 -3.72 -4.87 -5.25
C LEU A 165 -3.51 -6.21 -4.51
N PRO A 166 -4.45 -6.69 -3.67
CA PRO A 166 -4.34 -8.02 -3.07
C PRO A 166 -4.19 -9.13 -4.11
N THR A 167 -4.92 -9.04 -5.24
CA THR A 167 -4.85 -10.03 -6.32
C THR A 167 -3.47 -10.04 -6.99
N VAL A 168 -2.90 -8.86 -7.28
CA VAL A 168 -1.55 -8.73 -7.86
C VAL A 168 -0.51 -9.38 -6.95
N LEU A 169 -0.58 -9.12 -5.64
CA LEU A 169 0.35 -9.71 -4.66
C LEU A 169 0.18 -11.23 -4.53
N GLN A 170 -1.05 -11.74 -4.57
CA GLN A 170 -1.31 -13.18 -4.58
C GLN A 170 -0.76 -13.84 -5.85
N SER A 171 -0.90 -13.20 -7.01
CA SER A 171 -0.31 -13.67 -8.27
C SER A 171 1.21 -13.73 -8.19
N PHE A 172 1.85 -12.68 -7.65
CA PHE A 172 3.30 -12.65 -7.40
C PHE A 172 3.76 -13.80 -6.49
N SER A 173 3.04 -14.06 -5.40
CA SER A 173 3.35 -15.16 -4.49
C SER A 173 3.26 -16.53 -5.20
N ARG A 174 2.20 -16.73 -6.00
CA ARG A 174 2.02 -17.95 -6.80
C ARG A 174 3.12 -18.12 -7.85
N GLN A 175 3.48 -17.05 -8.55
CA GLN A 175 4.55 -17.05 -9.55
C GLN A 175 5.90 -17.38 -8.91
N SER A 176 6.22 -16.75 -7.78
CA SER A 176 7.46 -16.99 -7.03
C SER A 176 7.55 -18.44 -6.54
N LYS A 177 6.44 -18.99 -6.02
CA LYS A 177 6.35 -20.42 -5.67
C LYS A 177 6.61 -21.33 -6.88
N SER A 178 6.02 -21.01 -8.04
CA SER A 178 6.24 -21.80 -9.25
C SER A 178 7.69 -21.75 -9.72
N LEU A 179 8.35 -20.60 -9.66
CA LEU A 179 9.76 -20.46 -10.03
C LEU A 179 10.66 -21.31 -9.13
N LEU A 180 10.39 -21.30 -7.82
CA LEU A 180 11.10 -22.13 -6.85
C LEU A 180 10.89 -23.63 -7.07
N LEU A 181 9.64 -24.06 -7.31
CA LEU A 181 9.33 -25.47 -7.60
C LEU A 181 10.03 -25.95 -8.87
N ASN A 182 10.05 -25.13 -9.92
CA ASN A 182 10.75 -25.46 -11.16
C ASN A 182 12.26 -25.59 -10.93
N PHE A 183 12.87 -24.65 -10.20
CA PHE A 183 14.28 -24.72 -9.82
C PHE A 183 14.61 -26.00 -9.05
N HIS A 184 13.78 -26.36 -8.05
CA HIS A 184 13.95 -27.60 -7.29
C HIS A 184 13.86 -28.83 -8.19
N HIS A 185 12.85 -28.89 -9.06
CA HIS A 185 12.64 -30.01 -9.97
C HIS A 185 13.81 -30.21 -10.95
N GLU A 186 14.40 -29.12 -11.45
CA GLU A 186 15.59 -29.18 -12.31
C GLU A 186 16.81 -29.76 -11.58
N ILE A 187 17.00 -29.41 -10.31
CA ILE A 187 18.09 -29.96 -9.48
C ILE A 187 17.83 -31.45 -9.19
N GLU A 188 16.61 -31.80 -8.79
CA GLU A 188 16.21 -33.17 -8.49
C GLU A 188 16.41 -34.10 -9.68
N THR A 189 15.94 -33.68 -10.87
CA THR A 189 16.09 -34.45 -12.10
C THR A 189 17.56 -34.73 -12.42
N ARG A 190 18.42 -33.72 -12.27
CA ARG A 190 19.86 -33.87 -12.53
C ARG A 190 20.55 -34.77 -11.49
N SER A 191 20.22 -34.62 -10.21
CA SER A 191 20.75 -35.47 -9.13
C SER A 191 20.35 -36.93 -9.31
N MET A 192 19.10 -37.21 -9.71
CA MET A 192 18.65 -38.57 -10.04
C MET A 192 19.43 -39.17 -11.22
N GLN A 193 19.68 -38.38 -12.28
CA GLN A 193 20.45 -38.84 -13.45
C GLN A 193 21.93 -39.13 -13.14
N LYS A 194 22.51 -38.45 -12.14
CA LYS A 194 23.92 -38.59 -11.77
C LYS A 194 24.16 -39.53 -10.59
N GLY A 195 23.11 -39.99 -9.91
CA GLY A 195 23.21 -40.90 -8.76
C GLY A 195 23.82 -40.24 -7.51
N VAL A 196 23.72 -38.91 -7.38
CA VAL A 196 24.36 -38.13 -6.30
C VAL A 196 23.30 -37.62 -5.31
N GLY A 197 23.51 -37.89 -4.01
CA GLY A 197 23.08 -37.03 -2.89
C GLY A 197 21.59 -36.91 -2.56
N VAL A 198 20.93 -38.01 -2.16
CA VAL A 198 19.51 -38.04 -1.70
C VAL A 198 19.26 -37.15 -0.46
N ALA A 199 20.25 -37.03 0.43
CA ALA A 199 20.14 -36.20 1.63
C ALA A 199 20.06 -34.69 1.31
N GLY A 200 20.82 -34.22 0.30
CA GLY A 200 20.83 -32.82 -0.13
C GLY A 200 19.53 -32.39 -0.78
N LEU A 201 18.89 -33.29 -1.53
CA LEU A 201 17.54 -33.09 -2.08
C LEU A 201 16.48 -32.96 -0.99
N THR A 202 16.59 -33.78 0.06
CA THR A 202 15.64 -33.73 1.18
C THR A 202 15.74 -32.39 1.94
N MET A 203 16.96 -31.88 2.14
CA MET A 203 17.19 -30.58 2.75
C MET A 203 16.73 -29.43 1.85
N LEU A 204 16.99 -29.50 0.53
CA LEU A 204 16.52 -28.50 -0.45
C LEU A 204 14.98 -28.44 -0.49
N GLY A 205 14.31 -29.60 -0.47
CA GLY A 205 12.85 -29.69 -0.41
C GLY A 205 12.27 -29.16 0.90
N GLN A 206 12.99 -29.28 2.03
CA GLN A 206 12.61 -28.60 3.27
C GLN A 206 12.73 -27.08 3.16
N GLN A 207 13.82 -26.57 2.59
CA GLN A 207 14.01 -25.13 2.39
C GLN A 207 12.95 -24.52 1.47
N LEU A 208 12.49 -25.27 0.46
CA LEU A 208 11.42 -24.83 -0.44
C LEU A 208 10.12 -24.47 0.29
N ARG A 209 9.73 -25.27 1.30
CA ARG A 209 8.55 -25.02 2.13
C ARG A 209 8.72 -23.77 3.00
N ASN A 210 9.94 -23.51 3.49
CA ASN A 210 10.24 -22.30 4.23
C ASN A 210 10.08 -21.05 3.34
N TYR A 211 10.58 -21.09 2.10
CA TYR A 211 10.44 -19.99 1.16
C TYR A 211 9.00 -19.73 0.73
N GLU A 212 8.21 -20.79 0.52
CA GLU A 212 6.78 -20.64 0.28
C GLU A 212 6.09 -19.90 1.45
N GLY A 213 6.41 -20.30 2.68
CA GLY A 213 5.95 -19.61 3.89
C GLY A 213 6.39 -18.15 3.95
N LEU A 214 7.62 -17.84 3.56
CA LEU A 214 8.15 -16.47 3.51
C LEU A 214 7.38 -15.60 2.49
N PHE A 215 7.12 -16.09 1.28
CA PHE A 215 6.36 -15.33 0.28
C PHE A 215 4.92 -15.09 0.68
N MET A 216 4.27 -16.08 1.30
CA MET A 216 2.93 -15.92 1.85
C MET A 216 2.92 -14.88 2.98
N ASN A 217 3.88 -14.95 3.90
CA ASN A 217 4.00 -14.00 5.00
C ASN A 217 4.28 -12.57 4.49
N LEU A 218 5.21 -12.41 3.55
CA LEU A 218 5.49 -11.12 2.91
C LEU A 218 4.24 -10.54 2.24
N THR A 219 3.48 -11.37 1.53
CA THR A 219 2.21 -10.95 0.92
C THR A 219 1.22 -10.44 1.96
N HIS A 220 1.06 -11.17 3.07
CA HIS A 220 0.19 -10.75 4.16
C HIS A 220 0.65 -9.42 4.79
N GLN A 221 1.95 -9.26 5.05
CA GLN A 221 2.50 -8.00 5.57
C GLN A 221 2.27 -6.81 4.63
N ILE A 222 2.43 -7.01 3.32
CA ILE A 222 2.20 -5.94 2.34
C ILE A 222 0.72 -5.58 2.29
N VAL A 223 -0.20 -6.56 2.34
CA VAL A 223 -1.65 -6.30 2.40
C VAL A 223 -2.00 -5.52 3.66
N GLU A 224 -1.44 -5.86 4.82
CA GLU A 224 -1.67 -5.10 6.06
C GLU A 224 -1.12 -3.68 5.99
N LEU A 225 0.07 -3.49 5.38
CA LEU A 225 0.63 -2.16 5.15
C LEU A 225 -0.24 -1.33 4.22
N ILE A 226 -0.77 -1.94 3.15
CA ILE A 226 -1.72 -1.30 2.24
C ILE A 226 -2.98 -0.90 3.01
N ASN A 227 -3.52 -1.80 3.84
CA ASN A 227 -4.69 -1.53 4.68
C ASN A 227 -4.48 -0.39 5.66
N GLN A 228 -3.30 -0.29 6.26
CA GLN A 228 -2.97 0.83 7.13
C GLN A 228 -2.84 2.15 6.34
N SER A 229 -2.10 2.12 5.23
CA SER A 229 -1.85 3.30 4.40
C SER A 229 -3.14 3.88 3.82
N GLN A 230 -4.09 3.02 3.42
CA GLN A 230 -5.39 3.50 2.93
C GLN A 230 -6.22 4.19 4.01
N ARG A 231 -6.16 3.71 5.26
CA ARG A 231 -6.88 4.33 6.39
C ARG A 231 -6.30 5.70 6.70
N ASP A 232 -4.98 5.82 6.66
CA ASP A 232 -4.30 7.07 6.96
C ASP A 232 -4.54 8.11 5.85
N ALA A 233 -4.48 7.71 4.57
CA ALA A 233 -4.80 8.59 3.45
C ALA A 233 -6.25 9.12 3.49
N ASN A 234 -7.23 8.26 3.77
CA ASN A 234 -8.63 8.69 3.89
C ASN A 234 -8.86 9.65 5.07
N ARG A 235 -8.07 9.54 6.14
CA ARG A 235 -8.17 10.41 7.32
C ARG A 235 -7.52 11.78 7.11
N GLU A 236 -6.72 11.96 6.07
CA GLU A 236 -5.98 13.21 5.82
C GLU A 236 -6.84 14.29 5.14
N PHE A 237 -7.92 13.91 4.45
CA PHE A 237 -8.78 14.86 3.74
C PHE A 237 -9.41 15.92 4.67
N THR A 238 -10.01 15.47 5.79
CA THR A 238 -10.73 16.37 6.71
C THR A 238 -9.82 17.37 7.43
N PRO A 239 -8.65 16.99 7.98
CA PRO A 239 -7.70 17.93 8.56
C PRO A 239 -7.19 18.99 7.58
N VAL A 240 -6.96 18.62 6.31
CA VAL A 240 -6.51 19.58 5.29
C VAL A 240 -7.60 20.64 5.05
N VAL A 241 -8.86 20.23 4.88
CA VAL A 241 -9.98 21.16 4.71
C VAL A 241 -10.16 22.04 5.95
N ALA A 242 -10.05 21.47 7.16
CA ALA A 242 -10.15 22.22 8.41
C ALA A 242 -9.07 23.32 8.52
N SER A 243 -7.84 23.03 8.10
CA SER A 243 -6.74 24.00 8.05
C SER A 243 -7.06 25.18 7.12
N TRP A 244 -7.54 24.90 5.91
CA TRP A 244 -7.91 25.93 4.93
C TRP A 244 -9.10 26.78 5.38
N LEU A 245 -10.03 26.20 6.14
CA LEU A 245 -11.22 26.90 6.64
C LEU A 245 -10.99 27.65 7.95
N SER A 246 -9.81 27.55 8.58
CA SER A 246 -9.51 28.23 9.85
C SER A 246 -9.79 29.74 9.77
N SER A 247 -9.25 30.41 8.74
CA SER A 247 -9.45 31.86 8.57
C SER A 247 -10.91 32.23 8.25
N PRO A 248 -11.60 31.56 7.32
CA PRO A 248 -13.05 31.72 7.14
C PRO A 248 -13.88 31.52 8.41
N TYR A 249 -13.55 30.51 9.22
CA TYR A 249 -14.24 30.28 10.49
C TYR A 249 -14.02 31.40 11.50
N GLU A 250 -12.79 31.92 11.61
CA GLU A 250 -12.48 33.06 12.46
C GLU A 250 -13.27 34.31 12.03
N TYR A 251 -13.33 34.57 10.72
CA TYR A 251 -14.12 35.68 10.16
C TYR A 251 -15.61 35.53 10.54
N CYS A 252 -16.22 34.39 10.24
CA CYS A 252 -17.62 34.10 10.58
C CYS A 252 -17.88 34.14 12.10
N ALA A 253 -16.90 33.78 12.93
CA ALA A 253 -17.00 33.83 14.38
C ALA A 253 -16.90 35.26 14.95
N ALA A 254 -16.22 36.16 14.24
CA ALA A 254 -16.07 37.57 14.62
C ALA A 254 -17.33 38.41 14.29
N GLU A 255 -18.13 37.97 13.30
CA GLU A 255 -19.36 38.64 12.88
C GLU A 255 -20.32 38.90 14.07
N VAL A 256 -20.79 40.13 14.16
CA VAL A 256 -21.71 40.63 15.20
C VAL A 256 -22.79 41.47 14.57
N GLY A 257 -24.05 41.17 14.90
CA GLY A 257 -25.21 41.92 14.43
C GLY A 257 -26.47 41.54 15.21
N GLN A 258 -27.43 42.46 15.28
CA GLN A 258 -28.78 42.14 15.76
C GLN A 258 -29.43 41.25 14.70
N GLY A 259 -29.46 39.93 14.94
CA GLY A 259 -29.84 38.91 13.96
C GLY A 259 -31.13 39.17 13.17
N LYS A 260 -31.01 39.91 12.07
CA LYS A 260 -31.99 40.02 11.00
C LYS A 260 -31.28 39.60 9.71
N SER A 261 -31.86 38.62 9.05
CA SER A 261 -31.40 37.98 7.81
C SER A 261 -30.88 38.98 6.78
N TYR A 262 -29.58 38.92 6.47
CA TYR A 262 -28.99 39.63 5.34
C TYR A 262 -29.37 38.89 4.05
N GLN A 263 -30.11 39.54 3.16
CA GLN A 263 -30.19 39.14 1.75
C GLN A 263 -28.97 39.73 1.04
N PRO A 264 -28.09 38.93 0.40
CA PRO A 264 -26.96 39.49 -0.32
C PRO A 264 -27.42 40.07 -1.66
N ASN A 265 -27.41 41.40 -1.77
CA ASN A 265 -27.38 42.08 -3.07
C ASN A 265 -25.95 41.96 -3.61
N PHE A 266 -25.73 41.00 -4.52
CA PHE A 266 -24.52 40.97 -5.34
C PHE A 266 -24.68 42.00 -6.47
N SER A 267 -24.11 43.18 -6.28
CA SER A 267 -23.81 44.11 -7.36
C SER A 267 -22.32 43.95 -7.69
N TYR A 268 -22.01 43.37 -8.85
CA TYR A 268 -20.66 43.43 -9.41
C TYR A 268 -20.44 44.80 -10.05
N PRO A 269 -19.28 45.46 -9.85
CA PRO A 269 -18.87 46.58 -10.69
C PRO A 269 -18.29 46.07 -12.03
N GLU A 270 -18.57 46.82 -13.09
CA GLU A 270 -18.06 46.66 -14.47
C GLU A 270 -16.53 46.74 -14.57
#